data_AF-A0A3M1I9Q2-F1
#
_entry.id   AF-A0A3M1I9Q2-F1
#
_cell.length_a   1.000
_cell.length_b   1.000
_cell.length_c   1.000
_cell.angle_alpha   90.00
_cell.angle_beta   90.00
_cell.angle_gamma   90.00
#
_symmetry.space_group_name_H-M   'P 1'
#
loop_
_entity.id
_entity.type
_entity.pdbx_description
1 polymer ?
#
loop_
_entity_poly.entity_id
_entity_poly.type
_entity_poly.pdbx_seq_one_letter_code
_entity_poly.pdbx_strand_id
1 'polypeptide(L)'
;MVSVYGIRENQLIGYGLVTGLAGKGDSRNSASNKTIVSLLKRYGVEAPLKGKYRNTAAVMVTASLPPFVSSGEKIDVHVSALGDAKSLNGGVLLQTPLYAANGQVYAVAQGVLLNPEAAGNGIKRSRYSFTGYELFSGRDYRSKQARTFYLPAGAIVEKEVPTNYVFTDTNQKKYFELVLKDFSLSHAYSILQKIQELVNEKKIEGIDTAYLTASGRIRVQLKQSANSLQTIASLLNTPVSIQPRAKVIIDSKTGFIFISGDVMLDKAAFVNTSS
;
A
#
# COMPACT_ATOMS: atom_id res chain seq x y z
N MET A 1 13.22 11.06 6.42
CA MET A 1 13.01 9.60 6.46
C MET A 1 13.60 8.96 5.21
N VAL A 2 14.30 7.83 5.35
CA VAL A 2 14.91 7.09 4.24
C VAL A 2 14.25 5.72 4.07
N SER A 3 14.31 5.16 2.86
CA SER A 3 13.94 3.77 2.56
C SER A 3 15.05 3.11 1.75
N VAL A 4 15.12 1.78 1.78
CA VAL A 4 16.10 1.04 0.96
C VAL A 4 15.55 0.88 -0.44
N TYR A 5 16.34 1.23 -1.44
CA TYR A 5 16.01 1.01 -2.84
C TYR A 5 15.77 -0.48 -3.11
N GLY A 6 14.69 -0.79 -3.83
CA GLY A 6 14.30 -2.16 -4.15
C GLY A 6 13.40 -2.83 -3.11
N ILE A 7 13.39 -2.37 -1.85
CA ILE A 7 12.40 -2.80 -0.85
C ILE A 7 11.14 -1.95 -1.04
N ARG A 8 10.11 -2.54 -1.66
CA ARG A 8 8.83 -1.88 -1.91
C ARG A 8 7.67 -2.85 -1.86
N GLU A 9 6.49 -2.31 -1.60
CA GLU A 9 5.25 -3.03 -1.79
C GLU A 9 4.95 -3.22 -3.28
N ASN A 10 4.16 -4.24 -3.60
CA ASN A 10 3.68 -4.51 -4.95
C ASN A 10 2.16 -4.49 -4.98
N GLN A 11 1.60 -3.66 -5.85
CA GLN A 11 0.16 -3.59 -6.04
C GLN A 11 -0.31 -4.84 -6.79
N LEU A 12 -1.37 -5.45 -6.26
CA LEU A 12 -2.04 -6.57 -6.89
C LEU A 12 -3.46 -6.16 -7.28
N ILE A 13 -3.92 -6.66 -8.42
CA ILE A 13 -5.28 -6.48 -8.92
C ILE A 13 -5.89 -7.81 -9.36
N GLY A 14 -7.15 -8.03 -9.05
CA GLY A 14 -7.93 -9.17 -9.51
C GLY A 14 -9.32 -8.76 -9.93
N TYR A 15 -9.90 -9.53 -10.86
CA TYR A 15 -11.30 -9.41 -11.25
C TYR A 15 -12.05 -10.61 -10.70
N GLY A 16 -12.98 -10.34 -9.79
CA GLY A 16 -13.68 -11.36 -9.01
C GLY A 16 -15.18 -11.35 -9.23
N LEU A 17 -15.84 -12.31 -8.58
CA LEU A 17 -17.28 -12.45 -8.57
C LEU A 17 -17.77 -12.50 -7.13
N VAL A 18 -18.78 -11.69 -6.79
CA VAL A 18 -19.49 -11.77 -5.52
C VAL A 18 -20.87 -12.37 -5.75
N THR A 19 -21.26 -13.35 -4.95
CA THR A 19 -22.57 -14.01 -5.01
C THR A 19 -23.36 -13.83 -3.71
N GLY A 20 -24.65 -14.14 -3.71
CA GLY A 20 -25.49 -14.07 -2.50
C GLY A 20 -26.06 -12.68 -2.19
N LEU A 21 -26.11 -11.77 -3.18
CA LEU A 21 -26.49 -10.37 -2.98
C LEU A 21 -27.99 -10.10 -2.82
N ALA A 22 -28.84 -11.12 -2.66
CA ALA A 22 -30.26 -11.01 -2.34
C ALA A 22 -31.03 -9.94 -3.16
N GLY A 23 -30.82 -9.91 -4.48
CA GLY A 23 -31.48 -8.95 -5.37
C GLY A 23 -30.73 -7.63 -5.59
N LYS A 24 -29.58 -7.42 -4.94
CA LYS A 24 -28.77 -6.19 -4.98
C LYS A 24 -27.55 -6.26 -5.90
N GLY A 25 -27.36 -7.36 -6.62
CA GLY A 25 -26.30 -7.52 -7.62
C GLY A 25 -26.51 -6.70 -8.89
N ASP A 26 -25.61 -6.92 -9.86
CA ASP A 26 -25.56 -6.20 -11.13
C ASP A 26 -26.85 -6.38 -11.95
N SER A 27 -27.24 -5.33 -12.68
CA SER A 27 -28.40 -5.33 -13.55
C SER A 27 -28.11 -5.94 -14.93
N ARG A 28 -29.17 -6.25 -15.66
CA ARG A 28 -29.11 -6.86 -17.00
C ARG A 28 -28.38 -6.00 -18.04
N ASN A 29 -28.30 -4.69 -17.85
CA ASN A 29 -27.68 -3.76 -18.81
C ASN A 29 -26.31 -3.25 -18.33
N SER A 30 -25.78 -3.84 -17.26
CA SER A 30 -24.44 -3.51 -16.79
C SER A 30 -23.38 -3.87 -17.82
N ALA A 31 -22.42 -2.96 -18.03
CA ALA A 31 -21.20 -3.23 -18.77
C ALA A 31 -20.39 -4.41 -18.18
N SER A 32 -20.61 -4.72 -16.89
CA SER A 32 -19.95 -5.82 -16.18
C SER A 32 -20.45 -7.22 -16.57
N ASN A 33 -21.55 -7.35 -17.32
CA ASN A 33 -22.12 -8.67 -17.67
C ASN A 33 -21.17 -9.53 -18.52
N LYS A 34 -20.37 -8.90 -19.40
CA LYS A 34 -19.32 -9.63 -20.14
C LYS A 34 -18.27 -10.21 -19.19
N THR A 35 -17.91 -9.47 -18.15
CA THR A 35 -16.98 -9.92 -17.09
C THR A 35 -17.60 -11.06 -16.28
N ILE A 36 -18.85 -10.94 -15.85
CA ILE A 36 -19.58 -12.00 -15.13
C ILE A 36 -19.60 -13.29 -15.95
N VAL A 37 -19.99 -13.22 -17.22
CA VAL A 37 -20.01 -14.38 -18.12
C VAL A 37 -18.62 -15.01 -18.27
N SER A 38 -17.59 -14.19 -18.46
CA SER A 38 -16.21 -14.68 -18.60
C SER A 38 -15.71 -15.37 -17.33
N LEU A 39 -16.04 -14.82 -16.16
CA LEU A 39 -15.68 -15.40 -14.86
C LEU A 39 -16.45 -16.70 -14.61
N LEU A 40 -17.75 -16.75 -14.87
CA LEU A 40 -18.55 -17.98 -14.72
C LEU A 40 -18.06 -19.11 -15.64
N LYS A 41 -17.67 -18.78 -16.89
CA LYS A 41 -17.05 -19.73 -17.81
C LYS A 41 -15.75 -20.33 -17.26
N ARG A 42 -14.91 -19.54 -16.57
CA ARG A 42 -13.69 -20.05 -15.91
C ARG A 42 -14.00 -21.08 -14.83
N TYR A 43 -15.18 -21.00 -14.21
CA TYR A 43 -15.67 -21.96 -13.23
C TYR A 43 -16.42 -23.15 -13.84
N GLY A 44 -16.39 -23.32 -15.16
CA GLY A 44 -17.10 -24.40 -15.85
C GLY A 44 -18.63 -24.23 -15.83
N VAL A 45 -19.13 -23.05 -15.47
CA VAL A 45 -20.57 -22.76 -15.45
C VAL A 45 -20.98 -22.15 -16.78
N GLU A 46 -21.89 -22.82 -17.49
CA GLU A 46 -22.57 -22.23 -18.63
C GLU A 46 -23.55 -21.16 -18.15
N ALA A 47 -23.08 -19.90 -18.18
CA ALA A 47 -23.93 -18.77 -17.87
C ALA A 47 -24.84 -18.46 -19.07
N PRO A 48 -26.18 -18.45 -18.93
CA PRO A 48 -27.03 -17.95 -19.99
C PRO A 48 -26.69 -16.48 -20.19
N LEU A 49 -26.28 -16.07 -21.40
CA LEU A 49 -25.96 -14.67 -21.75
C LEU A 49 -27.11 -13.68 -21.46
N LYS A 50 -28.32 -14.20 -21.21
CA LYS A 50 -29.54 -13.47 -20.91
C LYS A 50 -30.09 -13.95 -19.55
N GLY A 51 -29.82 -13.19 -18.49
CA GLY A 51 -30.36 -13.45 -17.15
C GLY A 51 -30.34 -12.20 -16.27
N LYS A 52 -31.26 -12.10 -15.30
CA LYS A 52 -31.21 -11.05 -14.26
C LYS A 52 -30.17 -11.47 -13.20
N TYR A 53 -28.93 -11.00 -13.28
CA TYR A 53 -27.89 -11.29 -12.28
C TYR A 53 -28.03 -10.46 -11.00
N ARG A 54 -29.26 -10.25 -10.53
CA ARG A 54 -29.52 -9.47 -9.31
C ARG A 54 -28.99 -10.14 -8.03
N ASN A 55 -28.45 -11.36 -8.11
CA ASN A 55 -27.83 -12.06 -6.98
C ASN A 55 -26.29 -12.14 -7.07
N THR A 56 -25.69 -11.49 -8.08
CA THR A 56 -24.27 -11.60 -8.39
C THR A 56 -23.73 -10.25 -8.83
N ALA A 57 -22.48 -9.94 -8.50
CA ALA A 57 -21.81 -8.74 -8.98
C ALA A 57 -20.40 -9.07 -9.44
N ALA A 58 -19.95 -8.49 -10.55
CA ALA A 58 -18.54 -8.44 -10.86
C ALA A 58 -17.86 -7.40 -9.97
N VAL A 59 -16.68 -7.74 -9.47
CA VAL A 59 -15.92 -6.88 -8.57
C VAL A 59 -14.47 -6.76 -9.02
N MET A 60 -13.86 -5.64 -8.64
CA MET A 60 -12.43 -5.46 -8.65
C MET A 60 -11.90 -5.71 -7.24
N VAL A 61 -10.83 -6.49 -7.14
CA VAL A 61 -10.14 -6.77 -5.88
C VAL A 61 -8.74 -6.18 -5.99
N THR A 62 -8.33 -5.38 -5.01
CA THR A 62 -6.98 -4.81 -4.94
C THR A 62 -6.33 -5.18 -3.62
N ALA A 63 -5.00 -5.32 -3.64
CA ALA A 63 -4.22 -5.58 -2.45
C ALA A 63 -2.85 -4.92 -2.58
N SER A 64 -2.21 -4.63 -1.46
CA SER A 64 -0.79 -4.31 -1.42
C SER A 64 -0.05 -5.52 -0.87
N LEU A 65 0.89 -6.06 -1.64
CA LEU A 65 1.74 -7.17 -1.24
C LEU A 65 2.99 -6.59 -0.57
N PRO A 66 3.18 -6.79 0.75
CA PRO A 66 4.34 -6.26 1.47
C PRO A 66 5.66 -6.86 0.97
N PRO A 67 6.79 -6.16 1.12
CA PRO A 67 8.10 -6.77 0.91
C PRO A 67 8.34 -7.88 1.94
N PHE A 68 9.09 -8.91 1.56
CA PHE A 68 9.45 -10.05 2.42
C PHE A 68 8.29 -10.90 2.95
N VAL A 69 7.08 -10.74 2.40
CA VAL A 69 5.94 -11.60 2.74
C VAL A 69 6.19 -13.02 2.21
N SER A 70 5.93 -14.02 3.05
CA SER A 70 6.16 -15.43 2.71
C SER A 70 4.92 -16.08 2.08
N SER A 71 5.15 -17.16 1.33
CA SER A 71 4.03 -18.01 0.86
C SER A 71 3.22 -18.55 2.04
N GLY A 72 1.89 -18.52 1.93
CA GLY A 72 0.94 -18.94 2.96
C GLY A 72 0.55 -17.86 3.97
N GLU A 73 1.26 -16.72 4.00
CA GLU A 73 0.84 -15.57 4.79
C GLU A 73 -0.45 -14.94 4.24
N LYS A 74 -1.15 -14.21 5.10
CA LYS A 74 -2.39 -13.52 4.71
C LYS A 74 -2.16 -12.03 4.55
N ILE A 75 -2.77 -11.46 3.53
CA ILE A 75 -2.76 -10.01 3.26
C ILE A 75 -4.17 -9.46 3.20
N ASP A 76 -4.27 -8.17 3.47
CA ASP A 76 -5.51 -7.43 3.41
C ASP A 76 -5.89 -7.11 1.96
N VAL A 77 -7.19 -7.10 1.66
CA VAL A 77 -7.70 -6.78 0.32
C VAL A 77 -8.86 -5.80 0.36
N HIS A 78 -9.01 -5.01 -0.69
CA HIS A 78 -10.19 -4.20 -0.96
C HIS A 78 -10.99 -4.81 -2.09
N VAL A 79 -12.30 -4.83 -1.95
CA VAL A 79 -13.25 -5.36 -2.92
C VAL A 79 -14.20 -4.24 -3.29
N SER A 80 -14.34 -3.91 -4.56
CA SER A 80 -15.26 -2.87 -5.04
C SER A 80 -16.11 -3.37 -6.20
N ALA A 81 -17.38 -2.94 -6.24
CA ALA A 81 -18.27 -3.28 -7.33
C ALA A 81 -17.75 -2.68 -8.65
N LEU A 82 -17.60 -3.52 -9.68
CA LEU A 82 -17.21 -3.09 -11.02
C LEU A 82 -18.42 -2.65 -11.84
N GLY A 83 -19.58 -3.28 -11.61
CA GLY A 83 -20.85 -2.99 -12.26
C GLY A 83 -21.74 -2.04 -11.46
N ASP A 84 -23.04 -2.11 -11.72
CA ASP A 84 -24.08 -1.27 -11.11
C ASP A 84 -24.81 -1.92 -9.92
N ALA A 85 -24.21 -2.94 -9.29
CA ALA A 85 -24.71 -3.56 -8.07
C ALA A 85 -25.08 -2.51 -7.02
N LYS A 86 -26.29 -2.64 -6.46
CA LYS A 86 -26.82 -1.75 -5.41
C LYS A 86 -26.09 -1.92 -4.08
N SER A 87 -25.55 -3.11 -3.81
CA SER A 87 -24.75 -3.38 -2.62
C SER A 87 -23.98 -4.69 -2.78
N LEU A 88 -22.81 -4.78 -2.15
CA LEU A 88 -22.06 -6.02 -1.97
C LEU A 88 -22.29 -6.64 -0.57
N ASN A 89 -23.02 -5.98 0.32
CA ASN A 89 -23.24 -6.43 1.70
C ASN A 89 -24.02 -7.75 1.76
N GLY A 90 -23.53 -8.68 2.58
CA GLY A 90 -24.05 -10.04 2.71
C GLY A 90 -23.58 -11.01 1.63
N GLY A 91 -22.79 -10.53 0.67
CA GLY A 91 -22.27 -11.37 -0.41
C GLY A 91 -21.02 -12.15 -0.01
N VAL A 92 -20.65 -13.11 -0.85
CA VAL A 92 -19.40 -13.88 -0.75
C VAL A 92 -18.56 -13.63 -1.98
N LEU A 93 -17.34 -13.11 -1.78
CA LEU A 93 -16.30 -13.06 -2.80
C LEU A 93 -15.83 -14.49 -3.08
N LEU A 94 -16.03 -14.95 -4.31
CA LEU A 94 -15.46 -16.20 -4.80
C LEU A 94 -13.95 -16.06 -4.97
N GLN A 95 -13.25 -17.20 -4.95
CA GLN A 95 -11.81 -17.27 -5.09
C GLN A 95 -11.33 -16.39 -6.26
N THR A 96 -10.52 -15.38 -5.96
CA THR A 96 -10.13 -14.36 -6.94
C THR A 96 -8.61 -14.26 -6.97
N PRO A 97 -7.95 -14.74 -8.05
CA PRO A 97 -6.51 -14.58 -8.20
C PRO A 97 -6.16 -13.10 -8.38
N LEU A 98 -5.11 -12.66 -7.68
CA LEU A 98 -4.58 -11.30 -7.71
C LEU A 98 -3.23 -11.29 -8.43
N TYR A 99 -3.18 -10.46 -9.47
CA TYR A 99 -2.07 -10.35 -10.40
C TYR A 99 -1.24 -9.12 -10.09
N ALA A 100 0.09 -9.24 -10.18
CA ALA A 100 0.97 -8.08 -10.24
C ALA A 100 1.07 -7.56 -11.69
N ALA A 101 1.79 -6.45 -11.89
CA ALA A 101 1.99 -5.83 -13.20
C ALA A 101 2.67 -6.75 -14.25
N ASN A 102 3.36 -7.80 -13.81
CA ASN A 102 3.96 -8.82 -14.69
C ASN A 102 2.97 -9.91 -15.15
N GLY A 103 1.70 -9.81 -14.77
CA GLY A 103 0.65 -10.77 -15.14
C GLY A 103 0.73 -12.12 -14.41
N GLN A 104 1.59 -12.27 -13.40
CA GLN A 104 1.64 -13.47 -12.57
C GLN A 104 0.75 -13.33 -11.33
N VAL A 105 0.17 -14.45 -10.88
CA VAL A 105 -0.60 -14.52 -9.65
C VAL A 105 0.35 -14.55 -8.45
N TYR A 106 0.13 -13.67 -7.48
CA TYR A 106 0.91 -13.61 -6.24
C TYR A 106 0.08 -13.90 -4.99
N ALA A 107 -1.23 -13.67 -5.06
CA ALA A 107 -2.13 -13.95 -3.95
C ALA A 107 -3.50 -14.37 -4.47
N VAL A 108 -4.29 -15.02 -3.63
CA VAL A 108 -5.66 -15.45 -3.93
C VAL A 108 -6.58 -14.93 -2.83
N ALA A 109 -7.56 -14.10 -3.22
CA ALA A 109 -8.52 -13.48 -2.32
C ALA A 109 -9.84 -14.26 -2.26
N GLN A 110 -10.42 -14.38 -1.07
CA GLN A 110 -11.75 -14.97 -0.86
C GLN A 110 -12.31 -14.50 0.48
N GLY A 111 -13.62 -14.30 0.58
CA GLY A 111 -14.21 -13.98 1.88
C GLY A 111 -15.65 -13.51 1.82
N VAL A 112 -16.27 -13.41 2.99
CA VAL A 112 -17.63 -12.87 3.14
C VAL A 112 -17.57 -11.36 3.30
N LEU A 113 -18.41 -10.64 2.57
CA LEU A 113 -18.52 -9.18 2.61
C LEU A 113 -19.64 -8.77 3.57
N LEU A 114 -19.29 -8.56 4.84
CA LEU A 114 -20.24 -8.16 5.88
C LEU A 114 -19.86 -6.80 6.45
N ASN A 115 -20.84 -5.89 6.50
CA ASN A 115 -20.69 -4.64 7.22
C ASN A 115 -20.93 -4.94 8.73
N PRO A 116 -19.97 -4.61 9.63
CA PRO A 116 -20.05 -4.91 11.06
C PRO A 116 -21.28 -4.32 11.76
N GLU A 117 -21.83 -3.21 11.27
CA GLU A 117 -23.00 -2.57 11.88
C GLU A 117 -24.33 -3.24 11.49
N ALA A 118 -24.37 -3.94 10.34
CA ALA A 118 -25.55 -4.69 9.91
C ALA A 118 -25.77 -6.00 10.70
N ALA A 119 -24.79 -6.40 11.53
CA ALA A 119 -24.83 -7.61 12.35
C ALA A 119 -25.68 -7.48 13.63
N GLY A 120 -26.01 -6.26 14.07
CA GLY A 120 -26.68 -6.02 15.35
C GLY A 120 -25.88 -6.54 16.56
N ASN A 121 -26.30 -6.18 17.78
CA ASN A 121 -25.67 -6.57 19.05
C ASN A 121 -25.65 -8.11 19.33
N GLY A 122 -25.93 -8.97 18.35
CA GLY A 122 -26.21 -10.40 18.55
C GLY A 122 -25.24 -11.38 17.88
N ILE A 123 -24.40 -10.97 16.91
CA ILE A 123 -23.41 -11.91 16.35
C ILE A 123 -22.24 -11.98 17.31
N LYS A 124 -22.28 -12.98 18.21
CA LYS A 124 -21.10 -13.44 18.94
C LYS A 124 -19.97 -13.58 17.93
N ARG A 125 -18.93 -12.76 18.11
CA ARG A 125 -17.67 -12.78 17.34
C ARG A 125 -17.16 -14.21 17.29
N SER A 126 -17.54 -14.94 16.25
CA SER A 126 -16.91 -16.22 15.95
C SER A 126 -15.45 -15.88 15.70
N ARG A 127 -14.53 -16.66 16.26
CA ARG A 127 -13.08 -16.44 16.15
C ARG A 127 -12.55 -16.58 14.70
N TYR A 128 -13.46 -16.70 13.73
CA TYR A 128 -13.27 -16.78 12.28
C TYR A 128 -14.07 -15.75 11.47
N SER A 129 -14.73 -14.76 12.12
CA SER A 129 -15.47 -13.72 11.42
C SER A 129 -14.52 -12.64 10.90
N PHE A 130 -14.08 -12.82 9.66
CA PHE A 130 -13.42 -11.81 8.84
C PHE A 130 -14.37 -10.62 8.64
N THR A 131 -14.29 -9.63 9.52
CA THR A 131 -15.11 -8.41 9.48
C THR A 131 -14.47 -7.41 8.54
N GLY A 132 -15.20 -7.04 7.48
CA GLY A 132 -14.76 -5.98 6.60
C GLY A 132 -14.95 -4.60 7.23
N TYR A 133 -13.90 -3.80 7.28
CA TYR A 133 -13.98 -2.41 7.74
C TYR A 133 -14.23 -1.49 6.54
N GLU A 134 -15.21 -0.59 6.61
CA GLU A 134 -15.33 0.46 5.59
C GLU A 134 -14.29 1.55 5.87
N LEU A 135 -13.46 1.89 4.87
CA LEU A 135 -12.42 2.92 4.94
C LEU A 135 -12.93 4.35 4.64
N PHE A 136 -14.12 4.72 5.11
CA PHE A 136 -14.62 6.09 4.92
C PHE A 136 -15.16 6.68 6.23
N SER A 137 -14.33 7.51 6.86
CA SER A 137 -14.75 8.38 7.96
C SER A 137 -15.57 9.56 7.39
N GLY A 138 -16.89 9.46 7.44
CA GLY A 138 -17.79 10.53 7.00
C GLY A 138 -19.26 10.17 7.22
N ARG A 139 -20.12 11.15 7.51
CA ARG A 139 -21.49 11.04 8.07
C ARG A 139 -22.56 10.30 7.23
N ASP A 140 -22.18 9.38 6.34
CA ASP A 140 -23.08 8.52 5.54
C ASP A 140 -23.18 7.08 6.08
N TYR A 141 -22.98 6.91 7.40
CA TYR A 141 -23.04 5.66 8.19
C TYR A 141 -24.41 4.93 8.20
N ARG A 142 -25.34 5.25 7.29
CA ARG A 142 -26.67 4.62 7.21
C ARG A 142 -26.98 3.98 5.87
N SER A 143 -26.05 3.99 4.91
CA SER A 143 -26.32 3.43 3.60
C SER A 143 -26.30 1.89 3.67
N LYS A 144 -27.47 1.26 3.58
CA LYS A 144 -27.65 -0.20 3.36
C LYS A 144 -27.09 -0.67 2.00
N GLN A 145 -26.25 0.13 1.35
CA GLN A 145 -25.86 0.07 -0.06
C GLN A 145 -24.34 0.15 -0.24
N ALA A 146 -23.57 -0.34 0.73
CA ALA A 146 -22.11 -0.44 0.62
C ALA A 146 -21.70 -1.21 -0.65
N ARG A 147 -20.84 -0.59 -1.48
CA ARG A 147 -20.32 -1.13 -2.74
C ARG A 147 -18.81 -1.39 -2.71
N THR A 148 -18.17 -1.11 -1.58
CA THR A 148 -16.75 -1.33 -1.33
C THR A 148 -16.58 -1.95 0.05
N PHE A 149 -15.70 -2.94 0.16
CA PHE A 149 -15.40 -3.67 1.38
C PHE A 149 -13.89 -3.82 1.53
N TYR A 150 -13.40 -3.65 2.76
CA TYR A 150 -12.09 -4.18 3.14
C TYR A 150 -12.26 -5.61 3.61
N LEU A 151 -11.27 -6.48 3.40
CA LEU A 151 -11.20 -7.80 4.01
C LEU A 151 -9.82 -7.93 4.65
N PRO A 152 -9.70 -7.76 5.98
CA PRO A 152 -8.43 -7.95 6.64
C PRO A 152 -8.01 -9.41 6.51
N ALA A 153 -6.77 -9.71 6.13
CA ALA A 153 -6.26 -11.05 5.87
C ALA A 153 -7.13 -11.86 4.87
N GLY A 154 -7.83 -11.16 3.96
CA GLY A 154 -8.77 -11.72 3.00
C GLY A 154 -8.14 -12.40 1.78
N ALA A 155 -6.81 -12.36 1.64
CA ALA A 155 -6.09 -13.12 0.64
C ALA A 155 -4.93 -13.90 1.24
N ILE A 156 -4.60 -15.02 0.60
CA ILE A 156 -3.43 -15.86 0.92
C ILE A 156 -2.37 -15.62 -0.15
N VAL A 157 -1.12 -15.44 0.27
CA VAL A 157 0.02 -15.30 -0.64
C VAL A 157 0.40 -16.66 -1.20
N GLU A 158 0.41 -16.78 -2.52
CA GLU A 158 0.80 -17.99 -3.25
C GLU A 158 2.27 -17.95 -3.69
N LYS A 159 2.82 -16.74 -3.83
CA LYS A 159 4.17 -16.53 -4.37
C LYS A 159 4.84 -15.33 -3.73
N GLU A 160 6.12 -15.49 -3.40
CA GLU A 160 6.98 -14.41 -2.93
C GLU A 160 7.43 -13.51 -4.09
N VAL A 161 7.57 -12.22 -3.84
CA VAL A 161 8.21 -11.30 -4.80
C VAL A 161 9.71 -11.30 -4.54
N PRO A 162 10.55 -11.62 -5.55
CA PRO A 162 11.99 -11.43 -5.46
C PRO A 162 12.29 -9.96 -5.13
N THR A 163 12.76 -9.70 -3.92
CA THR A 163 13.08 -8.35 -3.47
C THR A 163 14.58 -8.16 -3.65
N ASN A 164 14.98 -7.44 -4.70
CA ASN A 164 16.38 -7.12 -4.95
C ASN A 164 16.74 -5.80 -4.28
N TYR A 165 17.40 -5.88 -3.13
CA TYR A 165 17.80 -4.71 -2.34
C TYR A 165 19.32 -4.63 -2.08
N VAL A 166 20.04 -5.73 -2.34
CA VAL A 166 21.51 -5.77 -2.34
C VAL A 166 21.96 -6.01 -3.77
N PHE A 167 22.83 -5.13 -4.24
CA PHE A 167 23.41 -5.14 -5.56
C PHE A 167 24.90 -5.44 -5.45
N THR A 168 25.52 -5.76 -6.57
CA THR A 168 26.97 -6.02 -6.65
C THR A 168 27.56 -5.10 -7.70
N ASP A 169 28.64 -4.40 -7.36
CA ASP A 169 29.34 -3.53 -8.30
C ASP A 169 30.28 -4.31 -9.23
N THR A 170 30.99 -3.60 -10.11
CA THR A 170 31.96 -4.20 -11.05
C THR A 170 33.12 -4.90 -10.36
N ASN A 171 33.41 -4.56 -9.11
CA ASN A 171 34.49 -5.14 -8.30
C ASN A 171 33.98 -6.27 -7.39
N GLN A 172 32.80 -6.83 -7.65
CA GLN A 172 32.16 -7.88 -6.84
C GLN A 172 31.83 -7.45 -5.41
N LYS A 173 31.76 -6.14 -5.17
CA LYS A 173 31.49 -5.53 -3.87
C LYS A 173 29.98 -5.32 -3.70
N LYS A 174 29.43 -5.83 -2.59
CA LYS A 174 27.98 -5.76 -2.29
C LYS A 174 27.57 -4.39 -1.77
N TYR A 175 26.50 -3.79 -2.27
CA TYR A 175 25.99 -2.52 -1.77
C TYR A 175 24.47 -2.49 -1.73
N PHE A 176 23.91 -1.58 -0.93
CA PHE A 176 22.52 -1.18 -1.04
C PHE A 176 22.44 0.34 -1.20
N GLU A 177 21.27 0.84 -1.63
CA GLU A 177 21.06 2.27 -1.82
C GLU A 177 19.93 2.75 -0.91
N LEU A 178 20.13 3.90 -0.27
CA LEU A 178 19.09 4.60 0.48
C LEU A 178 18.47 5.69 -0.40
N VAL A 179 17.14 5.73 -0.39
CA VAL A 179 16.31 6.73 -1.06
C VAL A 179 15.69 7.62 0.00
N LEU A 180 15.80 8.93 -0.18
CA LEU A 180 15.16 9.91 0.69
C LEU A 180 13.73 10.14 0.22
N LYS A 181 12.76 10.12 1.13
CA LYS A 181 11.36 10.47 0.79
C LYS A 181 11.23 11.94 0.37
N ASP A 182 11.89 12.83 1.12
CA ASP A 182 11.96 14.27 0.83
C ASP A 182 13.40 14.62 0.46
N PHE A 183 13.76 14.40 -0.81
CA PHE A 183 15.13 14.62 -1.28
C PHE A 183 15.50 16.12 -1.26
N SER A 184 16.66 16.41 -0.67
CA SER A 184 17.42 17.63 -0.90
C SER A 184 18.90 17.29 -0.80
N LEU A 185 19.75 18.01 -1.53
CA LEU A 185 21.19 17.75 -1.52
C LEU A 185 21.76 17.89 -0.10
N SER A 186 21.36 18.92 0.64
CA SER A 186 21.80 19.16 2.01
C SER A 186 21.35 18.05 2.96
N HIS A 187 20.11 17.56 2.88
CA HIS A 187 19.64 16.45 3.71
C HIS A 187 20.37 15.14 3.40
N ALA A 188 20.57 14.85 2.11
CA ALA A 188 21.29 13.66 1.68
C ALA A 188 22.74 13.69 2.19
N TYR A 189 23.38 14.85 2.14
CA TYR A 189 24.72 15.05 2.67
C TYR A 189 24.78 14.87 4.19
N SER A 190 23.83 15.45 4.95
CA SER A 190 23.77 15.27 6.41
C SER A 190 23.57 13.81 6.82
N ILE A 191 22.75 13.06 6.09
CA ILE A 191 22.57 11.62 6.33
C ILE A 191 23.86 10.86 6.03
N LEU A 192 24.50 11.16 4.90
CA LEU A 192 25.78 10.55 4.54
C LEU A 192 26.85 10.77 5.62
N GLN A 193 27.01 12.01 6.09
CA GLN A 193 27.95 12.35 7.17
C GLN A 193 27.65 11.54 8.43
N LYS A 194 26.37 11.40 8.79
CA LYS A 194 26.00 10.60 9.96
C LYS A 194 26.33 9.12 9.78
N ILE A 195 26.10 8.56 8.60
CA ILE A 195 26.45 7.17 8.32
C ILE A 195 27.97 6.98 8.49
N GLN A 196 28.78 7.88 7.94
CA GLN A 196 30.24 7.81 8.05
C GLN A 196 30.72 7.94 9.51
N GLU A 197 30.11 8.84 10.29
CA GLU A 197 30.36 8.97 11.74
C GLU A 197 30.07 7.65 12.48
N LEU A 198 28.88 7.05 12.26
CA LEU A 198 28.48 5.80 12.92
C LEU A 198 29.42 4.63 12.58
N VAL A 199 29.94 4.60 11.35
CA VAL A 199 30.92 3.60 10.92
C VAL A 199 32.27 3.84 11.59
N ASN A 200 32.75 5.09 11.63
CA ASN A 200 34.03 5.45 12.25
C ASN A 200 34.03 5.18 13.77
N GLU A 201 32.91 5.46 14.43
CA GLU A 201 32.69 5.19 15.85
C GLU A 201 32.40 3.72 16.16
N LYS A 202 32.38 2.84 15.15
CA LYS A 202 32.04 1.42 15.27
C LYS A 202 30.67 1.15 15.92
N LYS A 203 29.72 2.07 15.76
CA LYS A 203 28.33 1.91 16.23
C LYS A 203 27.50 1.03 15.29
N ILE A 204 27.94 0.88 14.04
CA ILE A 204 27.33 -0.01 13.05
C ILE A 204 28.42 -0.88 12.42
N GLU A 205 28.18 -2.19 12.38
CA GLU A 205 29.05 -3.16 11.74
C GLU A 205 28.59 -3.52 10.33
N GLY A 206 29.52 -4.06 9.53
CA GLY A 206 29.22 -4.59 8.19
C GLY A 206 29.16 -3.55 7.07
N ILE A 207 29.35 -2.26 7.35
CA ILE A 207 29.51 -1.21 6.34
C ILE A 207 31.01 -0.96 6.12
N ASP A 208 31.42 -0.89 4.86
CA ASP A 208 32.77 -0.53 4.42
C ASP A 208 32.86 0.98 4.19
N THR A 209 32.03 1.51 3.28
CA THR A 209 31.97 2.94 2.94
C THR A 209 30.56 3.37 2.56
N ALA A 210 30.30 4.68 2.51
CA ALA A 210 29.07 5.24 1.97
C ALA A 210 29.37 6.52 1.19
N TYR A 211 28.60 6.80 0.13
CA TYR A 211 28.74 8.00 -0.69
C TYR A 211 27.44 8.37 -1.42
N LEU A 212 27.30 9.63 -1.82
CA LEU A 212 26.17 10.12 -2.60
C LEU A 212 26.37 9.82 -4.09
N THR A 213 25.36 9.27 -4.74
CA THR A 213 25.36 8.97 -6.18
C THR A 213 24.80 10.15 -6.99
N ALA A 214 25.11 10.18 -8.29
CA ALA A 214 24.52 11.15 -9.23
C ALA A 214 22.98 11.09 -9.29
N SER A 215 22.38 9.95 -8.93
CA SER A 215 20.93 9.76 -8.87
C SER A 215 20.27 10.35 -7.61
N GLY A 216 21.04 11.00 -6.72
CA GLY A 216 20.54 11.52 -5.44
C GLY A 216 20.28 10.44 -4.38
N ARG A 217 20.74 9.21 -4.61
CA ARG A 217 20.69 8.12 -3.62
C ARG A 217 22.00 8.02 -2.86
N ILE A 218 21.94 7.58 -1.61
CA ILE A 218 23.13 7.27 -0.82
C ILE A 218 23.46 5.79 -1.02
N ARG A 219 24.58 5.48 -1.65
CA ARG A 219 25.06 4.12 -1.76
C ARG A 219 25.86 3.76 -0.52
N VAL A 220 25.56 2.61 0.06
CA VAL A 220 26.24 2.05 1.23
C VAL A 220 26.87 0.73 0.83
N GLN A 221 28.20 0.72 0.79
CA GLN A 221 29.02 -0.44 0.48
C GLN A 221 29.12 -1.32 1.71
N LEU A 222 28.77 -2.60 1.56
CA LEU A 222 28.87 -3.61 2.61
C LEU A 222 30.25 -4.26 2.61
N LYS A 223 30.70 -4.70 3.79
CA LYS A 223 31.83 -5.62 3.94
C LYS A 223 31.44 -6.99 3.37
N GLN A 224 32.39 -7.71 2.79
CA GLN A 224 32.12 -8.97 2.10
C GLN A 224 31.46 -10.03 3.02
N SER A 225 31.88 -10.08 4.28
CA SER A 225 31.37 -11.01 5.31
C SER A 225 30.09 -10.55 6.00
N ALA A 226 29.58 -9.35 5.70
CA ALA A 226 28.43 -8.79 6.40
C ALA A 226 27.13 -9.52 6.05
N ASN A 227 26.31 -9.80 7.06
CA ASN A 227 24.92 -10.13 6.84
C ASN A 227 24.17 -8.86 6.41
N SER A 228 23.83 -8.79 5.12
CA SER A 228 23.30 -7.56 4.53
C SER A 228 22.00 -7.10 5.19
N LEU A 229 21.08 -8.02 5.51
CA LEU A 229 19.80 -7.67 6.10
C LEU A 229 19.96 -7.16 7.55
N GLN A 230 20.83 -7.81 8.34
CA GLN A 230 21.16 -7.37 9.69
C GLN A 230 21.82 -5.99 9.68
N THR A 231 22.82 -5.77 8.82
CA THR A 231 23.48 -4.46 8.69
C THR A 231 22.50 -3.35 8.28
N ILE A 232 21.61 -3.62 7.32
CA ILE A 232 20.57 -2.68 6.90
C ILE A 232 19.62 -2.38 8.07
N ALA A 233 19.15 -3.40 8.78
CA ALA A 233 18.25 -3.23 9.92
C ALA A 233 18.89 -2.42 11.05
N SER A 234 20.15 -2.72 11.40
CA SER A 234 20.91 -1.94 12.39
C SER A 234 21.06 -0.48 11.98
N LEU A 235 21.34 -0.21 10.70
CA LEU A 235 21.44 1.16 10.20
C LEU A 235 20.10 1.90 10.26
N LEU A 236 19.00 1.28 9.80
CA LEU A 236 17.68 1.91 9.76
C LEU A 236 17.09 2.15 11.16
N ASN A 237 17.46 1.33 12.15
CA ASN A 237 17.03 1.48 13.54
C ASN A 237 17.88 2.47 14.34
N THR A 238 18.96 3.01 13.76
CA THR A 238 19.78 4.01 14.45
C THR A 238 19.09 5.37 14.39
N PRO A 239 18.67 5.94 15.53
CA PRO A 239 18.03 7.26 15.53
C PRO A 239 19.04 8.31 15.09
N VAL A 240 18.74 8.97 13.99
CA VAL A 240 19.53 10.12 13.52
C VAL A 240 18.73 11.39 13.77
N SER A 241 19.24 12.23 14.66
CA SER A 241 18.75 13.60 14.78
C SER A 241 19.31 14.42 13.61
N ILE A 242 18.42 14.80 12.69
CA ILE A 242 18.74 15.73 11.60
C ILE A 242 17.90 16.97 11.85
N GLN A 243 18.51 18.15 11.77
CA GLN A 243 17.74 19.38 11.82
C GLN A 243 16.72 19.40 10.67
N PRO A 244 15.41 19.48 10.95
CA PRO A 244 14.41 19.54 9.89
C PRO A 244 14.55 20.85 9.11
N ARG A 245 14.38 20.80 7.79
CA ARG A 245 14.32 22.02 6.97
C ARG A 245 13.23 22.93 7.51
N ALA A 246 13.55 24.20 7.63
CA ALA A 246 12.57 25.20 7.99
C ALA A 246 11.49 25.31 6.91
N LYS A 247 10.21 25.19 7.28
CA LYS A 247 9.06 25.31 6.36
C LYS A 247 8.17 26.46 6.80
N VAL A 248 7.75 27.28 5.83
CA VAL A 248 6.70 28.29 5.99
C VAL A 248 5.50 27.82 5.18
N ILE A 249 4.38 27.57 5.85
CA ILE A 249 3.11 27.19 5.21
C ILE A 249 2.13 28.32 5.49
N ILE A 250 1.49 28.84 4.44
CA ILE A 250 0.49 29.89 4.53
C ILE A 250 -0.86 29.29 4.12
N ASP A 251 -1.83 29.32 5.01
CA ASP A 251 -3.22 29.00 4.66
C ASP A 251 -3.89 30.27 4.11
N SER A 252 -4.19 30.26 2.82
CA SER A 252 -4.81 31.40 2.14
C SER A 252 -6.28 31.65 2.51
N LYS A 253 -6.96 30.68 3.14
CA LYS A 253 -8.35 30.83 3.59
C LYS A 253 -8.45 31.42 4.98
N THR A 254 -7.52 31.08 5.87
CA THR A 254 -7.56 31.48 7.28
C THR A 254 -6.55 32.56 7.62
N GLY A 255 -5.53 32.78 6.78
CA GLY A 255 -4.42 33.69 7.04
C GLY A 255 -3.38 33.16 8.02
N PHE A 256 -3.52 31.90 8.48
CA PHE A 256 -2.54 31.30 9.39
C PHE A 256 -1.22 31.01 8.69
N ILE A 257 -0.13 31.42 9.34
CA ILE A 257 1.24 31.14 8.92
C ILE A 257 1.84 30.15 9.91
N PHE A 258 2.20 28.96 9.43
CA PHE A 258 2.95 27.97 10.19
C PHE A 258 4.42 28.05 9.80
N ILE A 259 5.27 28.41 10.76
CA ILE A 259 6.73 28.44 10.60
C ILE A 259 7.30 27.31 11.44
N SER A 260 8.16 26.50 10.83
CA SER A 260 8.91 25.43 11.50
C SER A 260 10.39 25.60 11.22
N GLY A 261 11.25 25.17 12.15
CA GLY A 261 12.70 25.30 12.05
C GLY A 261 13.21 26.75 12.13
N ASP A 262 14.49 26.95 11.84
CA ASP A 262 15.11 28.28 11.83
C ASP A 262 14.80 28.99 10.50
N VAL A 263 13.84 29.94 10.54
CA VAL A 263 13.51 30.83 9.42
C VAL A 263 14.01 32.24 9.73
N MET A 264 14.88 32.76 8.89
CA MET A 264 15.24 34.17 8.88
C MET A 264 14.30 34.93 7.93
N LEU A 265 13.56 35.91 8.45
CA LEU A 265 12.74 36.83 7.66
C LEU A 265 13.53 38.10 7.39
N ASP A 266 13.62 38.50 6.14
CA ASP A 266 14.17 39.82 5.77
C ASP A 266 13.09 40.92 5.89
N LYS A 267 13.50 42.18 5.93
CA LYS A 267 12.59 43.32 6.03
C LYS A 267 11.65 43.36 4.82
N ALA A 268 10.35 43.38 5.09
CA ALA A 268 9.32 43.59 4.08
C ALA A 268 8.68 44.98 4.26
N ALA A 269 8.42 45.67 3.15
CA ALA A 269 7.58 46.88 3.13
C ALA A 269 6.13 46.46 2.87
N PHE A 270 5.20 46.97 3.68
CA PHE A 270 3.77 46.70 3.54
C PHE A 270 3.08 47.95 2.98
N VAL A 271 2.30 47.81 1.90
CA VAL A 271 1.41 48.86 1.39
C VAL A 271 -0.02 48.34 1.54
N ASN A 272 -0.79 48.98 2.43
CA ASN A 272 -2.21 48.70 2.57
C ASN A 272 -2.99 49.57 1.58
N THR A 273 -3.37 49.02 0.44
CA THR A 273 -4.31 49.69 -0.47
C THR A 273 -5.73 49.30 -0.07
N SER A 274 -6.27 50.00 0.93
CA SER A 274 -7.71 50.04 1.16
C SER A 274 -8.35 50.83 0.01
N SER A 275 -9.13 50.18 -0.84
CA SER A 275 -10.04 50.81 -1.80
C SER A 275 -11.43 50.22 -1.64
#